data_AF-A0A5K0X7Q4-F1
#
_entry.id   AF-A0A5K0X7Q4-F1
#
_cell.length_a   1.000
_cell.length_b   1.000
_cell.length_c   1.000
_cell.angle_alpha   90.00
_cell.angle_beta   90.00
_cell.angle_gamma   90.00
#
_symmetry.space_group_name_H-M   'P 1'
#
loop_
_entity.id
_entity.type
_entity.pdbx_description
1 polymer ?
#
loop_
_entity_poly.entity_id
_entity_poly.type
_entity_poly.pdbx_seq_one_letter_code
_entity_poly.pdbx_strand_id
1 'polypeptide(L)' 'LMDDRKEVEAIAELSKAIAFKPDLQLLHLRAAFHESMGEIAAATRDCRAAFCLDPNHADTVELYNKVCCRT' A
#
# COMPACT_ATOMS: atom_id res chain seq x y z
N LEU A 1 -0.52 20.26 10.90
CA LEU A 1 0.68 19.41 10.94
C LEU A 1 0.17 17.99 10.83
N MET A 2 0.18 17.41 9.62
CA MET A 2 -0.08 15.97 9.47
C MET A 2 1.09 15.26 10.16
N ASP A 3 0.76 14.31 11.01
CA ASP A 3 1.70 13.72 11.96
C ASP A 3 2.35 12.50 11.30
N ASP A 4 3.17 12.74 10.27
CA ASP A 4 3.82 11.74 9.38
C ASP A 4 4.47 10.57 10.14
N ARG A 5 4.76 10.78 11.43
CA ARG A 5 5.27 9.77 12.36
C ARG A 5 4.32 8.59 12.52
N LYS A 6 3.01 8.83 12.55
CA LYS A 6 2.01 7.77 12.75
C LYS A 6 1.88 6.88 11.52
N GLU A 7 1.98 7.47 10.34
CA GLU A 7 1.98 6.76 9.07
C GLU A 7 3.21 5.85 8.97
N VAL A 8 4.38 6.35 9.36
CA VAL A 8 5.62 5.55 9.40
C VAL A 8 5.51 4.37 10.38
N GLU A 9 4.98 4.60 11.59
CA GLU A 9 4.74 3.54 12.57
C GLU A 9 3.72 2.50 12.06
N ALA A 10 2.62 2.96 11.45
CA ALA A 10 1.62 2.09 10.85
C ALA A 10 2.22 1.22 9.73
N ILE A 11 3.02 1.80 8.85
CA ILE A 11 3.73 1.07 7.78
C ILE A 11 4.68 0.02 8.37
N ALA A 12 5.38 0.32 9.46
CA ALA A 12 6.27 -0.62 10.12
C ALA A 12 5.51 -1.82 10.69
N GLU A 13 4.39 -1.59 11.36
CA GLU A 13 3.53 -2.67 11.89
C GLU A 13 2.89 -3.50 10.76
N LEU A 14 2.40 -2.85 9.70
CA LEU A 14 1.89 -3.54 8.51
C LEU A 14 2.97 -4.39 7.85
N SER A 15 4.20 -3.91 7.79
CA SER A 15 5.32 -4.66 7.20
C SER A 15 5.65 -5.92 7.99
N LYS A 16 5.59 -5.87 9.33
CA LYS A 16 5.74 -7.06 10.18
C LYS A 16 4.59 -8.05 9.97
N ALA A 17 3.36 -7.56 9.90
CA ALA A 17 2.18 -8.39 9.67
C ALA A 17 2.23 -9.09 8.31
N ILE A 18 2.58 -8.36 7.23
CA ILE A 18 2.75 -8.91 5.89
C ILE A 18 3.88 -9.95 5.85
N ALA A 19 4.97 -9.73 6.59
CA ALA A 19 6.07 -10.68 6.68
C ALA A 19 5.67 -12.00 7.37
N PHE A 20 4.72 -11.92 8.32
CA PHE A 20 4.17 -13.10 8.97
C PHE A 20 3.16 -13.83 8.07
N LYS A 21 2.21 -13.08 7.49
CA LYS A 21 1.26 -13.61 6.52
C LYS A 21 0.90 -12.50 5.52
N PRO A 22 1.28 -12.64 4.24
CA PRO A 22 0.85 -11.68 3.24
C PRO A 22 -0.67 -11.80 3.06
N ASP A 23 -1.33 -10.66 3.16
CA ASP A 23 -2.77 -10.53 3.02
C ASP A 23 -3.08 -9.34 2.11
N LEU A 24 -4.12 -9.50 1.30
CA LEU A 24 -4.56 -8.52 0.31
C LEU A 24 -4.91 -7.18 0.98
N GLN A 25 -5.64 -7.21 2.08
CA GLN A 25 -6.07 -6.00 2.79
C GLN A 25 -4.88 -5.28 3.42
N LEU A 26 -3.92 -6.02 3.98
CA LEU A 26 -2.71 -5.44 4.57
C LEU A 26 -1.82 -4.76 3.52
N LEU A 27 -1.67 -5.39 2.36
CA LEU A 27 -0.93 -4.82 1.23
C LEU A 27 -1.62 -3.55 0.69
N HIS A 28 -2.93 -3.60 0.50
CA HIS A 28 -3.72 -2.45 0.07
C HIS A 28 -3.61 -1.28 1.08
N LEU A 29 -3.74 -1.57 2.37
CA LEU A 29 -3.67 -0.55 3.42
C LEU A 29 -2.27 0.10 3.47
N ARG A 30 -1.20 -0.69 3.37
CA ARG A 30 0.17 -0.16 3.33
C ARG A 30 0.42 0.69 2.08
N ALA A 31 -0.13 0.29 0.94
CA ALA A 31 -0.08 1.07 -0.29
C ALA A 31 -0.77 2.43 -0.14
N ALA A 32 -1.93 2.48 0.53
CA ALA A 32 -2.66 3.72 0.77
C ALA A 32 -1.88 4.69 1.68
N PHE A 33 -1.20 4.18 2.72
CA PHE A 33 -0.31 5.00 3.54
C PHE A 33 0.87 5.56 2.74
N HIS A 34 1.54 4.72 1.93
CA HIS A 34 2.59 5.18 1.04
C HIS A 34 2.09 6.24 0.04
N GLU A 35 0.91 6.07 -0.53
CA GLU A 35 0.30 7.06 -1.43
C GLU A 35 0.03 8.41 -0.74
N SER A 36 -0.46 8.38 0.50
CA SER A 36 -0.68 9.57 1.31
C SER A 36 0.62 10.31 1.66
N MET A 37 1.71 9.57 1.88
CA MET A 37 3.04 10.15 2.12
C MET A 37 3.76 10.60 0.83
N GLY A 38 3.20 10.31 -0.35
CA GLY A 38 3.85 10.60 -1.63
C GLY A 38 4.91 9.57 -2.06
N GLU A 39 5.02 8.45 -1.34
CA GLU A 39 5.94 7.34 -1.61
C GLU A 39 5.39 6.42 -2.72
N ILE A 40 5.23 6.98 -3.92
CA ILE A 40 4.58 6.33 -5.08
C ILE A 40 5.25 4.98 -5.44
N ALA A 41 6.58 4.90 -5.38
CA ALA A 41 7.30 3.67 -5.72
C ALA A 41 6.97 2.52 -4.74
N ALA A 42 6.79 2.84 -3.45
CA ALA A 42 6.44 1.87 -2.43
C ALA A 42 4.97 1.44 -2.57
N ALA A 43 4.05 2.40 -2.80
CA ALA A 43 2.64 2.11 -3.06
C ALA A 43 2.45 1.19 -4.29
N THR A 44 3.18 1.45 -5.38
CA THR A 44 3.16 0.64 -6.60
C THR A 44 3.62 -0.80 -6.34
N ARG A 45 4.68 -0.98 -5.53
CA ARG A 45 5.19 -2.31 -5.17
C ARG A 45 4.14 -3.10 -4.39
N ASP A 46 3.45 -2.46 -3.45
CA ASP A 46 2.41 -3.09 -2.65
C ASP A 46 1.18 -3.46 -3.49
N CYS A 47 0.76 -2.59 -4.40
CA CYS A 47 -0.33 -2.89 -5.35
C CYS A 47 0.03 -4.09 -6.24
N ARG A 48 1.27 -4.18 -6.73
CA ARG A 48 1.73 -5.33 -7.52
C ARG A 48 1.72 -6.63 -6.71
N ALA A 49 2.11 -6.57 -5.44
CA ALA A 49 2.03 -7.73 -4.56
C ALA A 49 0.57 -8.15 -4.29
N ALA A 50 -0.33 -7.17 -4.13
CA ALA A 50 -1.76 -7.41 -4.00
C ALA A 50 -2.35 -8.06 -5.27
N PHE A 51 -1.98 -7.63 -6.47
CA PHE A 51 -2.39 -8.27 -7.72
C PHE A 51 -1.88 -9.71 -7.88
N CYS A 52 -0.76 -10.07 -7.26
CA CYS A 52 -0.32 -11.47 -7.22
C CYS A 52 -1.24 -12.35 -6.36
N LEU A 53 -1.96 -11.77 -5.39
CA LEU A 53 -2.93 -12.48 -4.56
C LEU A 53 -4.32 -12.49 -5.20
N ASP A 54 -4.79 -11.32 -5.64
CA ASP A 54 -6.05 -11.15 -6.35
C ASP A 54 -5.91 -10.05 -7.43
N PRO A 55 -5.79 -10.43 -8.71
CA PRO A 55 -5.72 -9.48 -9.82
C PRO A 55 -6.99 -8.65 -10.00
N ASN A 56 -8.14 -9.09 -9.47
CA ASN A 56 -9.45 -8.49 -9.71
C ASN A 56 -9.96 -7.70 -8.50
N HIS A 57 -9.10 -7.41 -7.53
CA HIS A 57 -9.48 -6.61 -6.37
C HIS A 57 -9.66 -5.13 -6.76
N ALA A 58 -10.91 -4.69 -6.84
CA ALA A 58 -11.29 -3.35 -7.30
C ALA A 58 -10.55 -2.21 -6.58
N ASP A 59 -10.44 -2.27 -5.25
CA ASP A 59 -9.81 -1.20 -4.45
C ASP A 59 -8.31 -1.07 -4.79
N THR A 60 -7.61 -2.19 -4.96
CA THR A 60 -6.20 -2.19 -5.35
C THR A 60 -6.02 -1.69 -6.79
N VAL A 61 -6.93 -2.05 -7.70
CA VAL A 61 -6.91 -1.53 -9.08
C VAL A 61 -7.11 -0.01 -9.10
N GLU A 62 -8.07 0.50 -8.33
CA GLU A 62 -8.33 1.94 -8.22
C GLU A 62 -7.13 2.67 -7.65
N LEU A 63 -6.56 2.18 -6.54
CA LEU A 63 -5.37 2.76 -5.92
C LEU A 63 -4.17 2.73 -6.87
N TYR A 64 -3.94 1.62 -7.57
CA TYR A 64 -2.84 1.50 -8.52
C TYR A 64 -2.97 2.51 -9.68
N ASN A 65 -4.17 2.66 -10.25
CA ASN A 65 -4.42 3.65 -11.30
C ASN A 65 -4.18 5.08 -10.80
N LYS A 66 -4.63 5.39 -9.57
CA LYS A 66 -4.38 6.68 -8.93
C LYS A 66 -2.88 6.95 -8.76
N VAL A 67 -2.13 5.96 -8.28
CA VAL A 67 -0.69 6.03 -8.05
C VAL A 67 0.06 6.16 -9.39
N CYS A 68 -0.33 5.40 -10.42
CA CYS A 68 0.30 5.41 -11.74
C CYS A 68 0.08 6.71 -12.53
N CYS A 69 -1.05 7.40 -12.34
CA CYS A 69 -1.29 8.71 -12.93
C CYS A 69 -0.48 9.84 -12.27
N ARG A 70 0.18 9.58 -11.12
CA ARG A 70 0.95 10.59 -10.36
C ARG A 70 2.47 10.55 -10.63
N THR A 71 2.95 9.56 -11.38
CA THR A 71 4.34 9.45 -11.91
C THR A 71 4.47 10.03 -13.29
#